data_AF-A0A445CCP8-F1
#
_entry.id   AF-A0A445CCP8-F1
#
_cell.length_a   1.000
_cell.length_b   1.000
_cell.length_c   1.000
_cell.angle_alpha   90.00
_cell.angle_beta   90.00
_cell.angle_gamma   90.00
#
_symmetry.space_group_name_H-M   'P 1'
#
loop_
_entity.id
_entity.type
_entity.pdbx_description
1 polymer ?
#
loop_
_entity_poly.entity_id
_entity_poly.type
_entity_poly.pdbx_seq_one_letter_code
_entity_poly.pdbx_strand_id
1 'polypeptide(L)'
;MKLLLNWFTLPVFLSYFLLVMALVYRLSGDYNPLHSDPMIAKVAGFSQPILHGLCTLGFAVRAIIKCICKGDQDKIKSISGRFLLHVYPGETLVTEMWLEGSGVIYRTLVKERKRTVLSGYVELRGLTSSL
;
A
#
# COMPACT_ATOMS: atom_id res chain seq x y z
N MET A 1 2.52 -12.03 16.70
CA MET A 1 3.58 -11.02 16.89
C MET A 1 3.28 -9.81 16.02
N LYS A 2 3.04 -8.63 16.60
CA LYS A 2 2.72 -7.40 15.85
C LYS A 2 4.02 -6.74 15.37
N LEU A 3 4.35 -6.86 14.09
CA LEU A 3 5.49 -6.14 13.49
C LEU A 3 5.00 -4.76 13.04
N LEU A 4 5.28 -3.73 13.84
CA LEU A 4 5.07 -2.32 13.49
C LEU A 4 6.36 -1.78 12.87
N LEU A 5 6.37 -1.55 11.55
CA LEU A 5 7.40 -0.70 10.95
C LEU A 5 6.90 0.74 10.85
N ASN A 6 7.54 1.62 11.61
CA ASN A 6 7.60 3.03 11.27
C ASN A 6 8.47 3.18 10.02
N TRP A 7 7.85 3.51 8.90
CA TRP A 7 8.58 4.00 7.75
C TRP A 7 9.14 5.40 8.08
N PHE A 8 10.41 5.62 7.70
CA PHE A 8 11.12 6.90 7.61
C PHE A 8 11.89 7.42 8.85
N THR A 9 13.14 6.96 8.96
CA THR A 9 14.30 7.86 9.15
C THR A 9 15.07 7.92 7.83
N LEU A 10 14.57 8.65 6.83
CA LEU A 10 15.30 8.90 5.58
C LEU A 10 15.28 10.39 5.23
N PRO A 11 16.34 10.91 4.58
CA PRO A 11 16.57 12.34 4.40
C PRO A 11 15.49 13.00 3.54
N VAL A 12 15.32 14.31 3.74
CA VAL A 12 14.31 15.23 3.19
C VAL A 12 14.07 15.07 1.66
N PHE A 13 15.04 14.56 0.91
CA PHE A 13 14.95 14.34 -0.53
C PHE A 13 13.87 13.32 -0.96
N LEU A 14 13.48 12.37 -0.10
CA LEU A 14 12.41 11.39 -0.41
C LEU A 14 10.99 11.97 -0.29
N SER A 15 10.83 13.15 0.33
CA SER A 15 9.51 13.74 0.62
C SER A 15 8.76 14.18 -0.65
N TYR A 16 9.45 14.78 -1.61
CA TYR A 16 8.82 15.26 -2.85
C TYR A 16 8.33 14.12 -3.75
N PHE A 17 9.00 12.96 -3.70
CA PHE A 17 8.59 11.80 -4.50
C PHE A 17 7.22 11.27 -4.08
N LEU A 18 6.87 11.40 -2.79
CA LEU A 18 5.55 10.98 -2.30
C LEU A 18 4.42 11.86 -2.85
N LEU A 19 4.67 13.15 -3.11
CA LEU A 19 3.66 14.08 -3.64
C LEU A 19 3.30 13.78 -5.11
N VAL A 20 4.26 13.30 -5.91
CA VAL A 20 4.05 13.00 -7.34
C VAL A 20 3.78 11.52 -7.61
N MET A 21 3.62 10.70 -6.56
CA MET A 21 3.50 9.24 -6.69
C MET A 21 2.40 8.80 -7.66
N ALA A 22 1.24 9.46 -7.66
CA ALA A 22 0.16 9.15 -8.60
C ALA A 22 0.53 9.43 -10.06
N LEU A 23 1.31 10.51 -10.30
CA LEU A 23 1.78 10.89 -11.64
C LEU A 23 2.86 9.94 -12.17
N VAL A 24 3.66 9.35 -11.28
CA VAL A 24 4.62 8.30 -11.64
C VAL A 24 3.88 6.98 -11.87
N TYR A 25 3.00 6.59 -10.95
CA TYR A 25 2.33 5.28 -11.01
C TYR A 25 1.43 5.13 -12.24
N ARG A 26 0.75 6.20 -12.69
CA ARG A 26 -0.08 6.17 -13.91
C ARG A 26 0.68 5.73 -15.17
N LEU A 27 2.01 5.90 -15.21
CA LEU A 27 2.86 5.39 -16.30
C LEU A 27 2.87 3.85 -16.39
N SER A 28 2.38 3.16 -15.35
CA SER A 28 2.13 1.71 -15.36
C SER A 28 0.88 1.30 -16.17
N GLY A 29 0.11 2.26 -16.71
CA GLY A 29 -0.99 2.02 -17.63
C GLY A 29 -2.38 2.49 -17.16
N ASP A 30 -2.52 2.92 -15.91
CA ASP A 30 -3.77 3.50 -15.41
C ASP A 30 -3.76 5.03 -15.50
N TYR A 31 -4.27 5.52 -16.63
CA TYR A 31 -4.34 6.94 -16.97
C TYR A 31 -5.63 7.64 -16.54
N ASN A 32 -6.44 7.04 -15.66
CA ASN A 32 -7.67 7.66 -15.18
C ASN A 32 -7.39 9.09 -14.63
N PRO A 33 -8.04 10.14 -15.17
CA PRO A 33 -7.76 11.52 -14.80
C PRO A 33 -8.09 11.83 -13.33
N LEU A 34 -8.87 10.99 -12.64
CA LEU A 34 -9.09 11.06 -11.19
C LEU A 34 -7.77 11.11 -10.38
N HIS A 35 -6.68 10.56 -10.94
CA HIS A 35 -5.37 10.48 -10.31
C HIS A 35 -4.40 11.61 -10.71
N SER A 36 -4.79 12.52 -11.60
CA SER A 36 -3.89 13.57 -12.10
C SER A 36 -4.53 14.96 -12.28
N ASP A 37 -5.84 15.03 -12.53
CA ASP A 37 -6.55 16.28 -12.81
C ASP A 37 -7.32 16.77 -11.56
N PRO A 38 -6.94 17.91 -10.96
CA PRO A 38 -7.63 18.46 -9.80
C PRO A 38 -9.11 18.79 -10.04
N MET A 39 -9.49 19.20 -11.25
CA MET A 39 -10.88 19.53 -11.59
C MET A 39 -11.73 18.27 -11.62
N ILE A 40 -11.23 17.19 -12.22
CA ILE A 40 -11.92 15.89 -12.25
C ILE A 40 -12.02 15.31 -10.83
N ALA A 41 -10.95 15.38 -10.04
CA ALA A 41 -10.97 14.92 -8.65
C ALA A 41 -12.01 15.68 -7.80
N LYS A 42 -12.10 17.00 -7.99
CA LYS A 42 -13.10 17.85 -7.32
C LYS A 42 -14.53 17.49 -7.72
N VAL A 43 -14.79 17.27 -9.01
CA VAL A 43 -16.11 16.82 -9.49
C VAL A 43 -16.47 15.46 -8.90
N ALA A 44 -15.48 14.57 -8.72
CA ALA A 44 -15.66 13.27 -8.07
C ALA A 44 -15.77 13.34 -6.53
N GLY A 45 -15.75 14.53 -5.92
CA GLY A 45 -15.95 14.74 -4.49
C GLY A 45 -14.67 14.64 -3.64
N PHE A 46 -13.49 14.65 -4.25
CA PHE A 46 -12.21 14.68 -3.54
C PHE A 46 -11.64 16.10 -3.48
N SER A 47 -10.81 16.40 -2.47
CA SER A 47 -10.18 17.72 -2.36
C SER A 47 -9.03 17.92 -3.35
N GLN A 48 -8.44 16.85 -3.85
CA GLN A 48 -7.34 16.80 -4.82
C GLN A 48 -7.25 15.40 -5.45
N PRO A 49 -6.42 15.16 -6.47
CA PRO A 49 -6.26 13.83 -7.05
C PRO A 49 -5.83 12.79 -6.00
N ILE A 50 -6.42 11.60 -6.08
CA ILE A 50 -6.14 10.50 -5.15
C ILE A 50 -5.08 9.55 -5.73
N LEU A 51 -4.34 8.88 -4.85
CA LEU A 51 -3.42 7.83 -5.24
C LEU A 51 -4.19 6.59 -5.72
N HIS A 52 -3.68 5.92 -6.75
CA HIS A 52 -4.24 4.66 -7.24
C HIS A 52 -4.32 3.61 -6.12
N GLY A 53 -5.46 2.92 -6.03
CA GLY A 53 -5.63 1.82 -5.07
C GLY A 53 -4.57 0.75 -5.25
N LEU A 54 -4.29 0.35 -6.50
CA LEU A 54 -3.25 -0.64 -6.82
C LEU A 54 -1.83 -0.17 -6.47
N CYS A 55 -1.56 1.14 -6.48
CA CYS A 55 -0.30 1.67 -5.95
C CYS A 55 -0.21 1.43 -4.44
N THR A 56 -1.27 1.74 -3.69
CA THR A 56 -1.35 1.49 -2.24
C THR A 56 -1.17 0.00 -1.92
N LEU A 57 -1.79 -0.88 -2.70
CA LEU A 57 -1.62 -2.34 -2.60
C LEU A 57 -0.16 -2.75 -2.83
N GLY A 58 0.49 -2.20 -3.85
CA GLY A 58 1.91 -2.44 -4.14
C GLY A 58 2.83 -2.09 -2.97
N PHE A 59 2.59 -0.96 -2.29
CA PHE A 59 3.34 -0.60 -1.07
C PHE A 59 3.12 -1.62 0.06
N ALA A 60 1.89 -2.06 0.29
CA ALA A 60 1.56 -3.02 1.33
C ALA A 60 2.24 -4.38 1.08
N VAL A 61 2.15 -4.91 -0.15
CA VAL A 61 2.77 -6.18 -0.54
C VAL A 61 4.28 -6.09 -0.50
N ARG A 62 4.88 -4.96 -0.93
CA ARG A 62 6.33 -4.75 -0.82
C ARG A 62 6.81 -4.78 0.63
N ALA A 63 6.02 -4.26 1.56
CA ALA A 63 6.33 -4.38 3.00
C ALA A 63 6.32 -5.84 3.46
N ILE A 64 5.33 -6.63 3.02
CA ILE A 64 5.23 -8.07 3.35
C ILE A 64 6.42 -8.84 2.77
N ILE A 65 6.77 -8.63 1.49
CA ILE A 65 7.93 -9.28 0.86
C ILE A 65 9.20 -9.00 1.65
N LYS A 66 9.43 -7.74 2.03
CA LYS A 66 10.59 -7.34 2.82
C LYS A 66 10.62 -7.99 4.20
N CYS A 67 9.51 -7.94 4.93
CA CYS A 67 9.49 -8.29 6.36
C CYS A 67 9.24 -9.77 6.63
N ILE A 68 8.38 -10.42 5.86
CA ILE A 68 7.98 -11.82 6.05
C ILE A 68 8.74 -12.72 5.08
N CYS A 69 8.82 -12.33 3.80
CA CYS A 69 9.47 -13.16 2.79
C CYS A 69 11.00 -12.97 2.72
N LYS A 70 11.57 -12.06 3.52
CA LYS A 70 13.00 -11.70 3.55
C LYS A 70 13.54 -11.23 2.20
N GLY A 71 12.70 -10.52 1.44
CA GLY A 71 13.03 -10.00 0.10
C GLY A 71 12.74 -10.96 -1.05
N ASP A 72 12.38 -12.21 -0.78
CA ASP A 72 12.05 -13.20 -1.80
C ASP A 72 10.59 -13.05 -2.26
N GLN A 73 10.40 -12.51 -3.45
CA GLN A 73 9.07 -12.29 -4.04
C GLN A 73 8.42 -13.58 -4.55
N ASP A 74 9.18 -14.63 -4.85
CA ASP A 74 8.65 -15.88 -5.40
C ASP A 74 7.85 -16.67 -4.35
N LYS A 75 7.99 -16.30 -3.08
CA LYS A 75 7.14 -16.79 -1.98
C LYS A 75 5.71 -16.28 -2.03
N ILE A 76 5.40 -15.25 -2.80
CA ILE A 76 4.02 -14.78 -2.94
C ILE A 76 3.26 -15.76 -3.85
N LYS A 77 2.18 -16.36 -3.33
CA LYS A 77 1.30 -17.24 -4.12
C LYS A 77 0.11 -16.48 -4.69
N SER A 78 -0.59 -15.75 -3.83
CA SER A 78 -1.76 -14.95 -4.22
C SER A 78 -1.88 -13.72 -3.32
N ILE A 79 -2.48 -12.66 -3.86
CA ILE A 79 -2.72 -11.40 -3.14
C ILE A 79 -4.21 -11.10 -3.26
N SER A 80 -4.85 -10.85 -2.13
CA SER A 80 -6.20 -10.31 -2.05
C SER A 80 -6.18 -8.98 -1.30
N GLY A 81 -7.07 -8.08 -1.67
CA GLY A 81 -7.17 -6.76 -1.06
C GLY A 81 -8.55 -6.16 -1.25
N ARG A 82 -9.01 -5.43 -0.24
CA ARG A 82 -10.22 -4.61 -0.26
C ARG A 82 -9.83 -3.16 0.00
N PHE A 83 -10.05 -2.31 -0.98
CA PHE A 83 -9.91 -0.86 -0.84
C PHE A 83 -11.08 -0.32 -0.01
N LEU A 84 -10.78 0.31 1.11
CA LEU A 84 -11.77 0.79 2.07
C LEU A 84 -11.97 2.30 1.96
N LEU A 85 -10.88 3.05 1.77
CA LEU A 85 -10.86 4.51 1.67
C LEU A 85 -9.76 4.94 0.71
N HIS A 86 -9.86 6.17 0.20
CA HIS A 86 -8.84 6.78 -0.64
C HIS A 86 -7.58 7.13 0.16
N VAL A 87 -6.49 7.34 -0.57
CA VAL A 87 -5.20 7.85 -0.11
C VAL A 87 -4.87 9.07 -0.95
N TYR A 88 -4.39 10.14 -0.34
CA TYR A 88 -3.83 11.27 -1.08
C TYR A 88 -2.32 11.08 -1.28
N PRO A 89 -1.75 11.46 -2.44
CA PRO A 89 -0.30 11.55 -2.60
C PRO A 89 0.32 12.42 -1.49
N GLY A 90 1.46 11.99 -0.95
CA GLY A 90 2.11 12.63 0.21
C GLY A 90 1.71 12.05 1.57
N GLU A 91 0.59 11.33 1.69
CA GLU A 91 0.21 10.67 2.95
C GLU A 91 1.14 9.49 3.30
N THR A 92 1.39 9.29 4.59
CA THR A 92 2.24 8.21 5.07
C THR A 92 1.43 6.92 5.23
N LEU A 93 1.81 5.89 4.46
CA LEU A 93 1.25 4.54 4.59
C LEU A 93 1.95 3.75 5.71
N VAL A 94 1.15 3.14 6.57
CA VAL A 94 1.62 2.20 7.61
C VAL A 94 0.92 0.86 7.40
N THR A 95 1.67 -0.17 7.04
CA THR A 95 1.14 -1.53 6.87
C THR A 95 1.38 -2.35 8.14
N GLU A 96 0.30 -2.70 8.82
CA GLU A 96 0.30 -3.68 9.89
C GLU A 96 0.03 -5.06 9.28
N MET A 97 0.77 -6.08 9.73
CA MET A 97 0.73 -7.43 9.16
C MET A 97 0.85 -8.49 10.26
N TRP A 98 0.16 -9.60 10.07
CA TRP A 98 0.10 -10.75 10.98
C TRP A 98 0.26 -12.03 10.17
N LEU A 99 1.23 -12.86 10.55
CA LEU A 99 1.41 -14.18 9.97
C LEU A 99 0.38 -15.14 10.58
N GLU A 100 -0.44 -15.78 9.75
CA GLU A 100 -1.44 -16.78 10.12
C GLU A 100 -1.36 -17.98 9.17
N GLY A 101 -0.96 -19.14 9.72
CA GLY A 101 -0.76 -20.36 8.94
C GLY A 101 0.19 -20.14 7.75
N SER A 102 -0.30 -20.43 6.55
CA SER A 102 0.43 -20.27 5.29
C SER A 102 0.28 -18.90 4.63
N GLY A 103 -0.16 -17.86 5.35
CA GLY A 103 -0.28 -16.52 4.78
C GLY A 103 -0.25 -15.37 5.77
N VAL A 104 -0.49 -14.17 5.27
CA VAL A 104 -0.35 -12.92 5.99
C VAL A 104 -1.64 -12.12 5.88
N ILE A 105 -2.33 -11.95 6.99
CA ILE A 105 -3.39 -10.94 7.12
C ILE A 105 -2.71 -9.58 7.24
N TYR A 106 -3.18 -8.58 6.50
CA TYR A 106 -2.63 -7.23 6.59
C TYR A 106 -3.70 -6.15 6.51
N ARG A 107 -3.36 -4.99 7.06
CA ARG A 107 -4.08 -3.75 6.80
C ARG A 107 -3.11 -2.58 6.67
N THR A 108 -3.45 -1.65 5.79
CA THR A 108 -2.69 -0.42 5.59
C THR A 108 -3.51 0.77 6.05
N LEU A 109 -2.88 1.63 6.84
CA LEU A 109 -3.44 2.85 7.37
C LEU A 109 -2.74 4.06 6.75
N VAL A 110 -3.45 5.17 6.71
CA VAL A 110 -2.84 6.49 6.56
C VAL A 110 -2.56 7.05 7.95
N LYS A 111 -1.29 7.35 8.22
CA LYS A 111 -0.80 7.76 9.56
C LYS A 111 -1.45 9.07 10.02
N GLU A 112 -1.53 10.05 9.12
CA GLU A 112 -2.01 11.40 9.38
C GLU A 112 -3.49 11.39 9.80
N ARG A 113 -4.29 10.55 9.15
CA ARG A 113 -5.74 10.42 9.40
C ARG A 113 -6.10 9.33 10.40
N LYS A 114 -5.17 8.42 10.72
CA LYS A 114 -5.41 7.22 11.56
C LYS A 114 -6.58 6.37 11.04
N ARG A 115 -6.70 6.24 9.72
CA ARG A 115 -7.77 5.47 9.06
C ARG A 115 -7.18 4.31 8.27
N THR A 116 -7.81 3.15 8.36
CA THR A 116 -7.51 2.01 7.47
C THR A 116 -8.02 2.30 6.07
N VAL A 117 -7.15 2.21 5.08
CA VAL A 117 -7.44 2.48 3.67
C VAL A 117 -7.47 1.20 2.82
N LEU A 118 -6.79 0.15 3.28
CA LEU A 118 -6.70 -1.14 2.61
C LEU A 118 -6.63 -2.25 3.66
N SER A 119 -7.30 -3.37 3.40
CA SER A 119 -7.16 -4.61 4.18
C SER A 119 -7.10 -5.80 3.23
N GLY A 120 -6.39 -6.87 3.59
CA GLY A 120 -6.34 -8.03 2.73
C GLY A 120 -5.58 -9.22 3.33
N TYR A 121 -5.34 -10.20 2.47
CA TYR A 121 -4.61 -11.41 2.77
C TYR A 121 -3.63 -11.73 1.64
N VAL A 122 -2.40 -12.10 2.01
CA VAL A 122 -1.39 -12.62 1.09
C VAL A 122 -1.14 -14.08 1.41
N GLU A 123 -1.40 -14.96 0.46
CA GLU A 123 -1.05 -16.38 0.58
C GLU A 123 0.42 -16.57 0.18
N LEU A 124 1.15 -17.38 0.96
CA LEU A 124 2.56 -17.64 0.75
C LEU A 124 2.81 -19.08 0.28
N ARG A 125 3.83 -19.28 -0.56
CA ARG A 125 4.35 -20.59 -0.94
C ARG A 125 5.25 -21.13 0.17
N GLY A 126 5.20 -22.45 0.39
CA GLY A 126 6.22 -23.16 1.18
C GLY A 126 6.20 -22.91 2.69
N LEU A 127 5.21 -22.18 3.22
CA LEU A 127 4.91 -22.21 4.65
C LEU A 127 4.02 -23.43 4.91
N THR A 128 4.64 -24.58 5.12
CA THR A 128 3.95 -25.73 5.71
C THR A 128 3.50 -25.33 7.12
N SER A 129 2.20 -25.39 7.39
CA SER A 129 1.68 -25.38 8.76
C SER A 129 2.23 -26.60 9.48
N SER A 130 3.38 -26.46 10.12
CA SER A 130 3.81 -27.35 11.18
C SER A 130 2.98 -27.02 12.41
N LEU A 131 1.78 -27.60 12.47
CA LEU A 131 1.11 -27.89 13.73
C LEU A 131 1.51 -29.31 14.14
#